data_AF-A0A819IZG7-F1
#
_entry.id   AF-A0A819IZG7-F1
#
_cell.length_a   1.000
_cell.length_b   1.000
_cell.length_c   1.000
_cell.angle_alpha   90.00
_cell.angle_beta   90.00
_cell.angle_gamma   90.00
#
_symmetry.space_group_name_H-M   'P 1'
#
loop_
_entity.id
_entity.type
_entity.pdbx_description
1 polymer ?
#
loop_
_entity_poly.entity_id
_entity_poly.type
_entity_poly.pdbx_seq_one_letter_code
_entity_poly.pdbx_strand_id
1 'polypeptide(L)'
;MLYTYESIPHKNSLYVILNEILRSEDRQKLTPWFLYLRLVLTALARLPSERYFVNRGVRADLRGEYPGGSTFIWWGFSSCTSSVQVLECEMFFGKTGTRTLFQIDCHTGKNIKNHSFVQKEDEILLLPARQFEVKSCLDSGNGLYIIQLKEIDPIYPLLEPVPVPILEQSAKKNISSGPQATGHQTKPKSSGSDLS
;
A
#
# COMPACT_ATOMS: atom_id res chain seq x y z
N MET A 1 0.01 14.80 -2.48
CA MET A 1 0.47 14.74 -1.08
C MET A 1 1.86 15.33 -1.07
N LEU A 2 2.26 16.10 -0.06
CA LEU A 2 3.58 16.76 -0.09
C LEU A 2 4.74 15.78 -0.31
N TYR A 3 4.60 14.55 0.21
CA TYR A 3 5.57 13.47 0.00
C TYR A 3 5.79 13.14 -1.49
N THR A 4 4.77 13.20 -2.34
CA THR A 4 4.87 12.83 -3.76
C THR A 4 5.28 14.00 -4.65
N TYR A 5 5.61 15.16 -4.08
CA TYR A 5 6.01 16.34 -4.84
C TYR A 5 7.50 16.26 -5.18
N GLU A 6 7.82 16.39 -6.47
CA GLU A 6 9.19 16.50 -6.96
C GLU A 6 9.59 17.96 -7.06
N SER A 7 10.55 18.37 -6.22
CA SER A 7 11.11 19.71 -6.21
C SER A 7 12.21 19.85 -7.26
N ILE A 8 12.45 21.09 -7.71
CA ILE A 8 13.58 21.42 -8.57
C ILE A 8 14.55 22.24 -7.72
N PRO A 9 15.77 21.73 -7.41
CA PRO A 9 16.35 20.45 -7.85
C PRO A 9 15.80 19.21 -7.11
N HIS A 10 15.79 18.04 -7.78
CA HIS A 10 15.23 16.76 -7.26
C HIS A 10 15.75 16.37 -5.87
N LYS A 11 17.01 16.64 -5.56
CA LYS A 11 17.61 16.36 -4.24
C LYS A 11 16.93 17.08 -3.07
N ASN A 12 16.21 18.17 -3.36
CA ASN A 12 15.48 18.95 -2.36
C ASN A 12 14.04 18.43 -2.14
N SER A 13 13.60 17.42 -2.89
CA SER A 13 12.28 16.81 -2.69
C SER A 13 12.16 16.21 -1.30
N LEU A 14 11.01 16.42 -0.66
CA LEU A 14 10.78 15.97 0.71
C LEU A 14 11.02 14.46 0.87
N TYR A 15 10.53 13.64 -0.07
CA TYR A 15 10.72 12.19 0.01
C TYR A 15 12.18 11.76 -0.10
N VAL A 16 13.02 12.51 -0.81
CA VAL A 16 14.45 12.19 -0.94
C VAL A 16 15.11 12.36 0.42
N ILE A 17 14.96 13.54 1.02
CA ILE A 17 15.56 13.90 2.31
C ILE A 17 15.01 12.99 3.42
N LEU A 18 13.68 12.81 3.49
CA LEU A 18 13.07 11.99 4.53
C LEU A 18 13.51 10.53 4.44
N ASN A 19 13.57 9.95 3.23
CA ASN A 19 13.97 8.56 3.09
C ASN A 19 15.48 8.34 3.32
N GLU A 20 16.32 9.35 3.06
CA GLU A 20 17.73 9.32 3.47
C GLU A 20 17.85 9.27 4.99
N ILE A 21 17.12 10.13 5.70
CA ILE A 21 17.13 10.19 7.16
C ILE A 21 16.57 8.91 7.78
N LEU A 22 15.48 8.35 7.22
CA LEU A 22 14.90 7.09 7.68
C LEU A 22 15.87 5.90 7.53
N ARG A 23 16.72 5.90 6.51
CA ARG A 23 17.75 4.87 6.29
C ARG A 23 19.00 5.10 7.13
N SER A 24 19.23 6.30 7.64
CA SER A 24 20.39 6.62 8.46
C SER A 24 20.35 5.84 9.78
N GLU A 25 21.50 5.40 10.27
CA GLU A 25 21.62 4.80 11.61
C GLU A 25 21.50 5.84 12.73
N ASP A 26 21.76 7.12 12.42
CA ASP A 26 21.63 8.22 13.37
C ASP A 26 20.16 8.60 13.59
N ARG A 27 19.58 8.09 14.67
CA ARG A 27 18.19 8.32 15.05
C ARG A 27 17.92 9.77 15.48
N GLN A 28 18.93 10.55 15.86
CA GLN A 28 18.73 11.96 16.23
C GLN A 28 18.31 12.82 15.05
N LYS A 29 18.74 12.46 13.83
CA LYS A 29 18.32 13.13 12.59
C LYS A 29 16.82 13.02 12.33
N LEU A 30 16.14 12.04 12.93
CA LEU A 30 14.71 11.84 12.76
C LEU A 30 13.85 12.74 13.65
N THR A 31 14.41 13.30 14.73
CA THR A 31 13.67 14.10 15.71
C THR A 31 12.89 15.28 15.08
N PRO A 32 13.46 16.07 14.14
CA PRO A 32 12.72 17.15 13.48
C PRO A 32 11.51 16.66 12.66
N TRP A 33 11.51 15.39 12.27
CA TRP A 33 10.49 14.80 11.40
C TRP A 33 9.34 14.16 12.16
N PHE A 34 9.40 14.05 13.48
CA PHE A 34 8.38 13.34 14.27
C PHE A 34 6.96 13.87 14.06
N LEU A 35 6.78 15.19 13.98
CA LEU A 35 5.46 15.77 13.74
C LEU A 35 4.94 15.45 12.34
N TYR A 36 5.82 15.53 11.34
CA TYR A 36 5.47 15.18 9.97
C TYR A 36 5.16 13.68 9.82
N LEU A 37 6.01 12.82 10.39
CA LEU A 37 5.83 11.37 10.42
C LEU A 37 4.52 11.00 11.10
N ARG A 38 4.22 11.59 12.26
CA ARG A 38 2.95 11.37 12.95
C ARG A 38 1.77 11.78 12.09
N LEU A 39 1.84 12.94 11.43
CA LEU A 39 0.78 13.41 10.53
C LEU A 39 0.57 12.45 9.35
N VAL A 40 1.64 12.15 8.60
CA VAL A 40 1.54 11.35 7.36
C VAL A 40 1.17 9.90 7.67
N LEU A 41 1.74 9.28 8.71
CA LEU A 41 1.41 7.92 9.09
C LEU A 41 -0.03 7.82 9.61
N THR A 42 -0.50 8.79 10.39
CA THR A 42 -1.90 8.84 10.84
C THR A 42 -2.85 9.00 9.65
N ALA A 43 -2.51 9.83 8.66
CA ALA A 43 -3.31 9.98 7.45
C ALA A 43 -3.34 8.68 6.63
N LEU A 44 -2.19 8.04 6.42
CA LEU A 44 -2.08 6.79 5.67
C LEU A 44 -2.73 5.60 6.40
N ALA A 45 -2.78 5.61 7.73
CA ALA A 45 -3.49 4.60 8.51
C ALA A 45 -5.02 4.63 8.27
N ARG A 46 -5.57 5.74 7.78
CA ARG A 46 -6.99 5.85 7.41
C ARG A 46 -7.29 5.28 6.02
N LEU A 47 -6.27 5.03 5.21
CA LEU A 47 -6.43 4.32 3.94
C LEU A 47 -6.43 2.81 4.19
N PRO A 48 -7.20 2.01 3.43
CA PRO A 48 -7.16 0.57 3.55
C PRO A 48 -5.74 0.04 3.28
N SER A 49 -5.34 -0.96 4.04
CA SER A 49 -4.18 -1.80 3.70
C SER A 49 -4.67 -2.91 2.80
N GLU A 50 -4.13 -3.00 1.59
CA GLU A 50 -4.53 -4.02 0.63
C GLU A 50 -3.31 -4.74 0.07
N ARG A 51 -3.58 -5.93 -0.47
CA ARG A 51 -2.55 -6.73 -1.11
C ARG A 51 -2.32 -6.26 -2.53
N TYR A 52 -1.06 -6.05 -2.88
CA TYR A 52 -0.64 -5.64 -4.21
C TYR A 52 0.62 -6.40 -4.65
N PHE A 53 0.72 -6.62 -5.96
CA PHE A 53 1.99 -6.90 -6.62
C PHE A 53 2.48 -5.59 -7.23
N VAL A 54 3.55 -5.03 -6.66
CA VAL A 54 4.06 -3.71 -7.04
C VAL A 54 5.49 -3.79 -7.52
N ASN A 55 5.87 -2.79 -8.32
CA ASN A 55 7.19 -2.68 -8.91
C ASN A 55 7.88 -1.40 -8.44
N ARG A 56 9.19 -1.50 -8.18
CA ARG A 56 10.03 -0.37 -7.78
C ARG A 56 11.37 -0.43 -8.52
N GLY A 57 11.64 0.57 -9.35
CA GLY A 57 12.91 0.70 -10.07
C GLY A 57 13.96 1.50 -9.29
N VAL A 58 15.22 1.06 -9.35
CA VAL A 58 16.38 1.78 -8.83
C VAL A 58 17.53 1.71 -9.84
N ARG A 59 18.19 2.84 -10.12
CA ARG A 59 19.33 2.93 -11.05
C ARG A 59 20.66 2.56 -10.37
N ALA A 60 20.75 1.33 -9.86
CA ALA A 60 21.96 0.76 -9.26
C ALA A 60 21.92 -0.78 -9.32
N ASP A 61 23.07 -1.45 -9.20
CA ASP A 61 23.14 -2.88 -8.89
C ASP A 61 23.01 -3.06 -7.38
N LEU A 62 21.94 -3.72 -6.94
CA LEU A 62 21.68 -3.97 -5.53
C LEU A 62 21.74 -5.45 -5.17
N ARG A 63 22.14 -6.35 -6.07
CA ARG A 63 22.09 -7.80 -5.82
C ARG A 63 22.94 -8.22 -4.61
N GLY A 64 24.07 -7.55 -4.40
CA GLY A 64 24.94 -7.81 -3.25
C GLY A 64 24.32 -7.43 -1.90
N GLU A 65 23.35 -6.51 -1.88
CA GLU A 65 22.67 -6.05 -0.66
C GLU A 65 21.48 -6.94 -0.28
N TYR A 66 20.94 -7.71 -1.24
CA TYR A 66 19.74 -8.52 -1.05
C TYR A 66 20.01 -9.99 -1.43
N PRO A 67 20.78 -10.74 -0.63
CA PRO A 67 21.01 -12.16 -0.90
C PRO A 67 19.71 -12.96 -0.75
N GLY A 68 19.51 -13.95 -1.62
CA GLY A 68 18.33 -14.82 -1.59
C GLY A 68 18.13 -15.52 -0.24
N GLY A 69 16.89 -15.59 0.22
CA GLY A 69 16.50 -16.18 1.51
C GLY A 69 16.74 -15.28 2.73
N SER A 70 17.39 -14.12 2.56
CA SER A 70 17.56 -13.16 3.65
C SER A 70 16.27 -12.41 3.97
N THR A 71 16.20 -11.90 5.20
CA THR A 71 15.15 -10.98 5.65
C THR A 71 15.78 -9.65 6.05
N PHE A 72 15.07 -8.56 5.79
CA PHE A 72 15.56 -7.22 6.09
C PHE A 72 14.42 -6.23 6.36
N ILE A 73 14.78 -5.09 6.93
CA ILE A 73 13.84 -3.99 7.19
C ILE A 73 13.97 -2.95 6.08
N TRP A 74 12.86 -2.66 5.41
CA TRP A 74 12.75 -1.58 4.44
C TRP A 74 12.46 -0.27 5.17
N TRP A 75 13.50 0.50 5.47
CA TRP A 75 13.41 1.64 6.39
C TRP A 75 12.67 2.87 5.84
N GLY A 76 12.74 3.13 4.54
CA GLY A 76 12.12 4.31 3.92
C GLY A 76 10.69 4.05 3.44
N PHE A 77 9.92 5.11 3.20
CA PHE A 77 8.74 5.00 2.35
C PHE A 77 9.17 4.59 0.93
N SER A 78 8.32 3.83 0.24
CA SER A 78 8.58 3.43 -1.15
C SER A 78 7.38 3.72 -2.02
N SER A 79 7.57 4.62 -2.99
CA SER A 79 6.61 4.82 -4.07
C SER A 79 6.81 3.73 -5.12
N CYS A 80 5.76 2.94 -5.33
CA CYS A 80 5.73 1.80 -6.22
C CYS A 80 4.54 1.92 -7.19
N THR A 81 4.62 1.20 -8.30
CA THR A 81 3.54 1.14 -9.29
C THR A 81 3.09 -0.30 -9.51
N SER A 82 1.79 -0.50 -9.65
CA SER A 82 1.22 -1.77 -10.12
C SER A 82 1.27 -1.91 -11.65
N SER A 83 1.52 -0.82 -12.38
CA SER A 83 1.63 -0.79 -13.84
C SER A 83 3.07 -0.98 -14.28
N VAL A 84 3.35 -2.10 -14.94
CA VAL A 84 4.67 -2.39 -15.52
C VAL A 84 5.02 -1.37 -16.62
N GLN A 85 4.02 -0.82 -17.32
CA GLN A 85 4.21 0.16 -18.39
C GLN A 85 4.83 1.47 -17.88
N VAL A 86 4.57 1.86 -16.63
CA VAL A 86 5.18 3.04 -16.01
C VAL A 86 6.69 2.88 -15.86
N LEU A 87 7.18 1.64 -15.70
CA LEU A 87 8.62 1.35 -15.60
C LEU A 87 9.36 1.54 -16.93
N GLU A 88 8.68 1.54 -18.08
CA GLU A 88 9.34 1.77 -19.36
C GLU A 88 9.74 3.23 -19.59
N CYS A 89 9.14 4.15 -18.83
CA CYS A 89 9.45 5.57 -18.94
C CYS A 89 10.86 5.85 -18.38
N GLU A 90 11.66 6.57 -19.17
CA GLU A 90 13.05 6.89 -18.82
C GLU A 90 13.15 7.62 -17.50
N MET A 91 12.18 8.47 -17.16
CA MET A 91 12.17 9.22 -15.89
C MET A 91 12.20 8.32 -14.66
N PHE A 92 11.64 7.11 -14.72
CA PHE A 92 11.52 6.22 -13.55
C PHE A 92 12.58 5.13 -13.51
N PHE A 93 12.79 4.43 -14.62
CA PHE A 93 13.70 3.29 -14.68
C PHE A 93 14.50 3.29 -15.97
N GLY A 94 13.83 3.48 -17.11
CA GLY A 94 14.45 3.47 -18.43
C GLY A 94 14.90 2.08 -18.88
N LYS A 95 15.49 2.03 -20.08
CA LYS A 95 15.81 0.76 -20.78
C LYS A 95 17.29 0.40 -20.78
N THR A 96 18.15 1.29 -20.30
CA THR A 96 19.62 1.15 -20.39
C THR A 96 20.29 1.43 -19.04
N GLY A 97 21.56 1.03 -18.94
CA GLY A 97 22.36 1.21 -17.72
C GLY A 97 22.08 0.18 -16.63
N THR A 98 22.98 0.15 -15.64
CA THR A 98 22.89 -0.76 -14.50
C THR A 98 21.72 -0.37 -13.59
N ARG A 99 20.79 -1.30 -13.38
CA ARG A 99 19.53 -1.02 -12.70
C ARG A 99 18.92 -2.28 -12.07
N THR A 100 18.20 -2.07 -10.99
CA THR A 100 17.51 -3.11 -10.23
C THR A 100 16.02 -2.83 -10.19
N LEU A 101 15.22 -3.81 -10.61
CA LEU A 101 13.78 -3.84 -10.48
C LEU A 101 13.40 -4.73 -9.30
N PHE A 102 12.78 -4.13 -8.28
CA PHE A 102 12.11 -4.90 -7.24
C PHE A 102 10.69 -5.25 -7.67
N GLN A 103 10.35 -6.53 -7.59
CA GLN A 103 8.98 -7.03 -7.70
C GLN A 103 8.54 -7.47 -6.30
N ILE A 104 7.48 -6.83 -5.78
CA ILE A 104 7.14 -6.93 -4.36
C ILE A 104 5.71 -7.43 -4.22
N ASP A 105 5.53 -8.59 -3.58
CA ASP A 105 4.24 -9.06 -3.05
C ASP A 105 4.05 -8.48 -1.65
N CYS A 106 3.25 -7.41 -1.55
CA CYS A 106 2.97 -6.74 -0.28
C CYS A 106 1.50 -6.91 0.11
N HIS A 107 1.22 -6.93 1.41
CA HIS A 107 -0.12 -7.00 1.98
C HIS A 107 -0.51 -5.74 2.76
N THR A 108 0.41 -4.78 2.92
CA THR A 108 0.16 -3.50 3.59
C THR A 108 0.23 -2.27 2.68
N GLY A 109 0.17 -2.46 1.36
CA GLY A 109 0.23 -1.37 0.39
C GLY A 109 -0.90 -0.35 0.57
N LYS A 110 -0.57 0.94 0.48
CA LYS A 110 -1.52 2.05 0.54
C LYS A 110 -1.74 2.64 -0.84
N ASN A 111 -2.94 2.50 -1.37
CA ASN A 111 -3.30 3.17 -2.62
C ASN A 111 -3.42 4.67 -2.38
N ILE A 112 -2.49 5.45 -2.94
CA ILE A 112 -2.46 6.90 -2.81
C ILE A 112 -2.71 7.61 -4.13
N LYS A 113 -3.21 6.92 -5.15
CA LYS A 113 -3.49 7.48 -6.49
C LYS A 113 -4.26 8.80 -6.42
N ASN A 114 -5.34 8.85 -5.65
CA ASN A 114 -6.21 10.03 -5.50
C ASN A 114 -5.60 11.14 -4.63
N HIS A 115 -4.49 10.85 -3.97
CA HIS A 115 -3.77 11.78 -3.12
C HIS A 115 -2.40 12.15 -3.68
N SER A 116 -1.93 11.51 -4.75
CA SER A 116 -0.63 11.78 -5.33
C SER A 116 -0.63 13.09 -6.12
N PHE A 117 0.52 13.74 -6.15
CA PHE A 117 0.77 14.86 -7.06
C PHE A 117 0.96 14.37 -8.51
N VAL A 118 1.32 13.10 -8.69
CA VAL A 118 1.53 12.47 -9.99
C VAL A 118 0.38 11.50 -10.27
N GLN A 119 -0.62 11.96 -11.01
CA GLN A 119 -1.90 11.24 -11.16
C GLN A 119 -1.85 9.99 -12.06
N LYS A 120 -0.76 9.78 -12.81
CA LYS A 120 -0.68 8.77 -13.89
C LYS A 120 -0.10 7.42 -13.47
N GLU A 121 0.34 7.24 -12.22
CA GLU A 121 1.21 6.10 -11.86
C GLU A 121 0.51 4.94 -11.14
N ASP A 122 -0.79 5.03 -10.87
CA ASP A 122 -1.50 4.07 -9.99
C ASP A 122 -0.70 3.80 -8.71
N GLU A 123 -0.27 4.90 -8.08
CA GLU A 123 0.77 4.88 -7.05
C GLU A 123 0.32 4.13 -5.80
N ILE A 124 1.08 3.08 -5.48
CA ILE A 124 0.97 2.31 -4.24
C ILE A 124 2.17 2.66 -3.36
N LEU A 125 1.88 3.20 -2.18
CA LEU A 125 2.90 3.57 -1.21
C LEU A 125 3.11 2.44 -0.21
N LEU A 126 4.35 1.98 -0.07
CA LEU A 126 4.78 1.16 1.06
C LEU A 126 5.23 2.06 2.20
N LEU A 127 4.76 1.77 3.41
CA LEU A 127 5.17 2.47 4.63
C LEU A 127 6.64 2.17 4.98
N PRO A 128 7.30 3.00 5.81
CA PRO A 128 8.62 2.69 6.33
C PRO A 128 8.58 1.50 7.30
N ALA A 129 9.77 0.99 7.63
CA ALA A 129 9.98 -0.08 8.60
C ALA A 129 9.05 -1.31 8.37
N ARG A 130 8.87 -1.72 7.11
CA ARG A 130 8.26 -3.01 6.75
C ARG A 130 9.34 -4.08 6.68
N GLN A 131 8.98 -5.34 6.89
CA GLN A 131 9.91 -6.46 6.77
C GLN A 131 9.64 -7.21 5.47
N PHE A 132 10.72 -7.61 4.80
CA PHE A 132 10.64 -8.38 3.57
C PHE A 132 11.58 -9.57 3.59
N GLU A 133 11.17 -10.64 2.93
CA GLU A 133 12.00 -11.79 2.59
C GLU A 133 12.42 -11.69 1.11
N VAL A 134 13.70 -11.88 0.82
CA VAL A 134 14.20 -11.98 -0.56
C VAL A 134 13.90 -13.37 -1.09
N LYS A 135 12.96 -13.48 -2.04
CA LYS A 135 12.55 -14.77 -2.62
C LYS A 135 13.51 -15.23 -3.70
N SER A 136 13.96 -14.32 -4.55
CA SER A 136 14.87 -14.63 -5.65
C SER A 136 15.60 -13.39 -6.15
N CYS A 137 16.75 -13.61 -6.80
CA CYS A 137 17.49 -12.61 -7.54
C CYS A 137 17.79 -13.17 -8.92
N LEU A 138 17.53 -12.38 -9.97
CA LEU A 138 17.73 -12.76 -11.36
C LEU A 138 18.56 -11.70 -12.08
N ASP A 139 19.59 -12.17 -12.79
CA ASP A 139 20.27 -11.38 -13.81
C ASP A 139 19.52 -11.53 -15.14
N SER A 140 18.82 -10.49 -15.56
CA SER A 140 18.06 -10.47 -16.80
C SER A 140 18.89 -10.00 -18.01
N GLY A 141 20.21 -9.82 -17.82
CA GLY A 141 21.12 -9.31 -18.84
C GLY A 141 20.98 -7.80 -19.07
N ASN A 142 21.86 -7.24 -19.89
CA ASN A 142 21.86 -5.81 -20.27
C ASN A 142 21.83 -4.85 -19.06
N GLY A 143 22.50 -5.24 -17.97
CA GLY A 143 22.55 -4.48 -16.72
C GLY A 143 21.23 -4.41 -15.95
N LEU A 144 20.24 -5.25 -16.27
CA LEU A 144 18.98 -5.34 -15.55
C LEU A 144 18.99 -6.49 -14.55
N TYR A 145 18.79 -6.17 -13.29
CA TYR A 145 18.62 -7.13 -12.20
C TYR A 145 17.20 -7.10 -11.67
N ILE A 146 16.64 -8.26 -11.37
CA ILE A 146 15.31 -8.40 -10.78
C ILE A 146 15.46 -9.02 -9.41
N ILE A 147 14.85 -8.41 -8.40
CA ILE A 147 14.82 -8.91 -7.02
C ILE A 147 13.36 -9.08 -6.62
N GLN A 148 12.97 -10.31 -6.28
CA GLN A 148 11.62 -10.62 -5.83
C GLN A 148 11.55 -10.59 -4.31
N LEU A 149 10.63 -9.80 -3.79
CA LEU A 149 10.41 -9.61 -2.37
C LEU A 149 9.01 -10.07 -1.98
N LYS A 150 8.89 -10.63 -0.78
CA LYS A 150 7.61 -10.88 -0.13
C LYS A 150 7.57 -10.17 1.19
N GLU A 151 6.54 -9.37 1.42
CA GLU A 151 6.30 -8.74 2.72
C GLU A 151 5.98 -9.82 3.77
N ILE A 152 6.62 -9.71 4.93
CA ILE A 152 6.38 -10.57 6.09
C ILE A 152 5.89 -9.74 7.27
N ASP A 153 5.09 -10.37 8.12
CA ASP A 153 4.57 -9.71 9.32
C ASP A 153 5.72 -9.36 10.28
N PRO A 154 5.84 -8.09 10.70
CA PRO A 154 6.82 -7.73 11.70
C PRO A 154 6.40 -8.25 13.07
N ILE A 155 7.39 -8.60 13.91
CA ILE A 155 7.16 -8.98 15.32
C ILE A 155 6.38 -7.88 16.07
N TYR A 156 6.61 -6.62 15.68
CA TYR A 156 5.93 -5.45 16.25
C TYR A 156 5.22 -4.65 15.15
N PRO A 157 3.92 -4.35 15.29
CA PRO A 157 3.22 -3.49 14.34
C PRO A 157 3.77 -2.05 14.43
N LEU A 158 3.86 -1.37 13.28
CA LEU A 158 4.38 0.01 13.22
C LEU A 158 3.39 1.06 13.71
N LEU A 159 2.10 0.84 13.42
CA LEU A 159 1.03 1.76 13.76
C LEU A 159 0.00 0.99 14.57
N GLU A 160 -0.40 1.58 15.69
CA GLU A 160 -1.63 1.19 16.35
C GLU A 160 -2.83 1.55 15.45
N PRO A 161 -3.92 0.78 15.49
CA PRO A 161 -5.14 1.15 14.80
C PRO A 161 -5.58 2.55 15.23
N VAL A 162 -5.73 3.47 14.28
CA VAL A 162 -6.26 4.81 14.60
C VAL A 162 -7.71 4.64 15.05
N PRO A 163 -8.07 5.06 16.28
CA PRO A 163 -9.46 5.00 16.71
C PRO A 163 -10.33 5.81 15.76
N VAL A 164 -11.30 5.15 15.12
CA VAL A 164 -12.27 5.86 14.28
C VAL A 164 -13.24 6.57 15.23
N PRO A 165 -13.39 7.92 15.16
CA PRO A 165 -14.39 8.61 15.94
C PRO A 165 -15.77 8.03 15.63
N ILE A 166 -16.51 7.61 16.66
CA ILE A 166 -17.86 7.06 16.52
C ILE A 166 -18.79 8.20 16.08
N LEU A 167 -18.90 8.45 14.78
CA LEU A 167 -19.85 9.42 14.24
C LEU A 167 -20.84 8.85 13.22
N GLU A 168 -20.75 7.56 12.85
CA GLU A 168 -21.66 6.98 11.84
C GLU A 168 -22.18 5.58 12.18
N GLN A 169 -22.62 5.35 13.42
CA GLN A 169 -23.45 4.16 13.74
C GLN A 169 -24.92 4.49 14.02
N SER A 170 -25.29 5.77 14.13
CA SER A 170 -26.66 6.21 14.39
C SER A 170 -27.53 6.30 13.12
N ALA A 171 -26.95 6.39 11.91
CA ALA A 171 -27.72 6.58 10.68
C ALA A 171 -28.30 5.27 10.09
N LYS A 172 -27.78 4.09 10.47
CA LYS A 172 -28.21 2.79 9.88
C LYS A 172 -29.33 2.07 10.67
N LYS A 173 -29.79 2.61 11.80
CA LYS A 173 -30.81 1.95 12.65
C LYS A 173 -32.27 2.31 12.33
N ASN A 174 -32.52 3.32 11.49
CA ASN A 174 -33.88 3.83 11.24
C ASN A 174 -34.52 3.37 9.92
N ILE A 175 -33.96 2.38 9.22
CA ILE A 175 -34.58 1.78 8.02
C ILE A 175 -34.80 0.29 8.26
N SER A 176 -35.63 -0.05 9.26
CA SER A 176 -36.11 -1.43 9.48
C SER A 176 -37.31 -1.43 10.43
N SER A 177 -38.41 -0.79 10.02
CA SER A 177 -39.73 -1.05 10.60
C SER A 177 -40.81 -0.85 9.54
N GLY A 178 -40.94 -1.82 8.64
CA GLY A 178 -42.13 -2.00 7.81
C GLY A 178 -43.26 -2.66 8.62
N PRO A 179 -44.53 -2.32 8.40
CA PRO A 179 -45.63 -2.77 9.25
C PRO A 179 -45.95 -4.26 9.03
N GLN A 180 -46.12 -5.00 10.12
CA GLN A 180 -46.59 -6.38 10.15
C GLN A 180 -48.06 -6.45 9.66
N ALA A 181 -48.29 -7.20 8.58
CA ALA A 181 -49.63 -7.58 8.15
C ALA A 181 -50.17 -8.68 9.07
N THR A 182 -51.27 -8.39 9.77
CA THR A 182 -52.02 -9.31 10.62
C THR A 182 -52.77 -10.34 9.77
N GLY A 183 -52.37 -11.61 9.84
CA GLY A 183 -53.11 -12.72 9.26
C GLY A 183 -54.31 -13.10 10.13
N HIS A 184 -55.52 -12.99 9.58
CA HIS A 184 -56.75 -13.50 10.19
C HIS A 184 -57.04 -14.89 9.63
N GLN A 185 -57.16 -15.87 10.53
CA GLN A 185 -57.55 -17.25 10.23
C GLN A 185 -59.06 -17.34 9.95
N THR A 186 -59.45 -18.04 8.89
CA THR A 186 -60.78 -18.67 8.81
C THR A 186 -60.65 -20.11 8.31
N LYS A 187 -61.34 -21.00 9.04
CA LYS A 187 -61.37 -22.47 8.94
C LYS A 187 -62.05 -22.99 7.65
N PRO A 188 -61.84 -24.27 7.30
CA PRO A 188 -62.25 -24.84 6.02
C PRO A 188 -63.73 -25.27 6.01
N LYS A 189 -64.35 -25.22 4.82
CA LYS A 189 -65.59 -25.95 4.50
C LYS A 189 -65.35 -26.91 3.35
N SER A 190 -65.78 -28.13 3.59
CA SER A 190 -65.80 -29.33 2.75
C SER A 190 -66.90 -29.32 1.69
N SER A 191 -66.62 -29.90 0.52
CA SER A 191 -67.48 -30.74 -0.36
C SER A 191 -66.94 -30.65 -1.79
N GLY A 192 -66.44 -31.71 -2.42
CA GLY A 192 -67.23 -32.71 -3.14
C GLY A 192 -67.12 -32.47 -4.66
N SER A 193 -66.30 -33.27 -5.37
CA SER A 193 -66.71 -34.15 -6.48
C SER A 193 -67.10 -33.47 -7.80
N ASP A 194 -66.25 -33.54 -8.82
CA ASP A 194 -66.41 -34.44 -9.99
C ASP A 194 -65.76 -33.92 -11.28
N LEU A 195 -65.35 -34.91 -12.07
CA LEU A 195 -64.66 -34.84 -13.35
C LEU A 195 -65.50 -34.18 -14.46
N SER A 196 -64.84 -33.44 -15.35
CA SER A 196 -64.90 -33.50 -16.84
C SER A 196 -64.06 -32.39 -17.43
#